data_AF-A0A8I0D1W2-F1
#
_entry.id   AF-A0A8I0D1W2-F1
#
_cell.length_a   1.000
_cell.length_b   1.000
_cell.length_c   1.000
_cell.angle_alpha   90.00
_cell.angle_beta   90.00
_cell.angle_gamma   90.00
#
_symmetry.space_group_name_H-M   'P 1'
#
loop_
_entity.id
_entity.type
_entity.pdbx_description
1 polymer ?
#
loop_
_entity_poly.entity_id
_entity_poly.type
_entity_poly.pdbx_seq_one_letter_code
_entity_poly.pdbx_strand_id
1 'polypeptide(L)'
;MEISVLVHQALSIRAIARQMGCSRNTIRRHLKLQPQRQPYVYGPHAECVGKLAPFEAFLRQRVDAARPHWIPAIALLREIRKQGWEIAPYLTTHLRCI
;
A
#
# COMPACT_ATOMS: atom_id res chain seq x y z
N MET A 1 -23.44 3.45 -20.06
CA MET A 1 -24.69 3.58 -19.28
C MET A 1 -24.33 3.74 -17.83
N GLU A 2 -24.93 4.70 -17.12
CA GLU A 2 -24.59 5.01 -15.73
C GLU A 2 -25.56 4.38 -14.74
N ILE A 3 -25.06 4.07 -13.54
CA ILE A 3 -25.85 3.51 -12.44
C ILE A 3 -26.96 4.49 -11.98
N SER A 4 -26.69 5.79 -12.01
CA SER A 4 -27.63 6.88 -11.67
C SER A 4 -28.89 6.87 -12.55
N VAL A 5 -28.70 6.73 -13.86
CA VAL A 5 -29.78 6.70 -14.86
C VAL A 5 -30.68 5.49 -14.66
N LEU A 6 -30.10 4.31 -14.38
CA LEU A 6 -30.86 3.08 -14.18
C LEU A 6 -31.68 3.12 -12.88
N VAL A 7 -31.19 3.80 -11.85
CA VAL A 7 -31.94 4.03 -10.61
C VAL A 7 -33.11 4.99 -10.86
N HIS A 8 -32.91 6.04 -11.65
CA HIS A 8 -33.98 6.95 -12.06
C HIS A 8 -35.07 6.25 -12.88
N GLN A 9 -34.70 5.21 -13.66
CA GLN A 9 -35.64 4.34 -14.36
C GLN A 9 -36.35 3.32 -13.45
N ALA A 10 -36.22 3.43 -12.13
CA ALA A 10 -36.82 2.57 -11.11
C ALA A 10 -36.46 1.07 -11.23
N LEU A 11 -35.31 0.75 -11.83
CA LEU A 11 -34.84 -0.63 -11.92
C LEU A 11 -34.35 -1.16 -10.57
N SER A 12 -34.62 -2.44 -10.30
CA SER A 12 -34.13 -3.08 -9.08
C SER A 12 -32.60 -3.21 -9.09
N ILE A 13 -31.98 -3.24 -7.91
CA ILE A 13 -30.52 -3.44 -7.75
C ILE A 13 -30.04 -4.70 -8.49
N ARG A 14 -30.85 -5.76 -8.53
CA ARG A 14 -30.52 -7.00 -9.26
C ARG A 14 -30.53 -6.79 -10.78
N ALA A 15 -31.48 -6.03 -11.30
CA ALA A 15 -31.54 -5.68 -12.72
C ALA A 15 -30.35 -4.82 -13.13
N ILE A 16 -30.04 -3.79 -12.33
CA ILE A 16 -28.89 -2.91 -12.53
C ILE A 16 -27.58 -3.71 -12.55
N ALA A 17 -27.39 -4.62 -11.57
CA ALA A 17 -26.20 -5.46 -11.51
C ALA A 17 -26.03 -6.36 -12.75
N ARG A 18 -27.12 -6.96 -13.23
CA ARG A 18 -27.11 -7.78 -14.46
C ARG A 18 -26.77 -6.96 -15.70
N GLN A 19 -27.32 -5.76 -15.80
CA GLN A 19 -27.14 -4.89 -16.96
C GLN A 19 -25.75 -4.24 -17.00
N MET A 20 -25.16 -3.95 -15.83
CA MET A 20 -23.82 -3.38 -15.68
C MET A 20 -22.70 -4.42 -15.58
N GLY A 21 -23.03 -5.71 -15.49
CA GLY A 21 -22.04 -6.78 -15.27
C GLY A 21 -21.26 -6.67 -13.95
N CYS A 22 -21.79 -5.92 -12.98
CA CYS A 22 -21.14 -5.64 -11.70
C CYS A 22 -21.83 -6.41 -10.56
N SER A 23 -21.09 -6.63 -9.47
CA SER A 23 -21.69 -7.25 -8.28
C SER A 23 -22.80 -6.37 -7.69
N ARG A 24 -23.82 -6.99 -7.08
CA ARG A 24 -24.88 -6.27 -6.33
C ARG A 24 -24.29 -5.38 -5.23
N ASN A 25 -23.15 -5.79 -4.65
CA ASN A 25 -22.45 -5.03 -3.61
C ASN A 25 -21.82 -3.76 -4.16
N THR A 26 -21.29 -3.80 -5.39
CA THR A 26 -20.76 -2.63 -6.10
C THR A 26 -21.84 -1.59 -6.30
N ILE A 27 -23.02 -2.00 -6.77
CA ILE A 27 -24.18 -1.10 -6.95
C ILE A 27 -24.63 -0.51 -5.61
N ARG A 28 -24.77 -1.34 -4.57
CA ARG A 28 -25.15 -0.88 -3.22
C ARG A 28 -24.12 0.13 -2.65
N ARG A 29 -22.83 -0.16 -2.79
CA ARG A 29 -21.73 0.74 -2.38
C ARG A 29 -21.78 2.05 -3.16
N HIS A 30 -21.99 1.98 -4.46
CA HIS A 30 -22.11 3.16 -5.33
C HIS A 30 -23.31 4.05 -4.93
N LEU A 31 -24.48 3.46 -4.66
CA LEU A 31 -25.65 4.20 -4.19
C LEU A 31 -25.42 4.86 -2.81
N LYS A 32 -24.69 4.18 -1.92
CA LYS A 32 -24.36 4.72 -0.59
C LYS A 32 -23.34 5.87 -0.66
N LEU A 33 -22.38 5.79 -1.58
CA LEU A 33 -21.30 6.79 -1.71
C LEU A 33 -21.67 7.97 -2.63
N GLN A 34 -22.74 7.85 -3.43
CA GLN A 34 -23.23 8.92 -4.31
C GLN A 34 -23.47 10.31 -3.66
N PRO A 35 -24.05 10.43 -2.45
CA PRO A 35 -24.20 11.74 -1.79
C PRO A 35 -22.87 12.34 -1.30
N GLN A 36 -21.82 11.54 -1.16
CA GLN A 36 -20.49 11.95 -0.68
C GLN A 36 -19.52 12.17 -1.84
N ARG A 37 -20.00 12.78 -2.93
CA ARG A 37 -19.43 12.76 -4.28
C ARG A 37 -18.10 13.52 -4.46
N GLN A 38 -17.17 13.39 -3.53
CA GLN A 38 -15.75 13.44 -3.87
C GLN A 38 -15.41 12.09 -4.50
N PRO A 39 -14.91 12.05 -5.75
CA PRO A 39 -14.35 10.82 -6.29
C PRO A 39 -13.31 10.31 -5.30
N TYR A 40 -13.32 9.01 -5.00
CA TYR A 40 -12.18 8.40 -4.31
C TYR A 40 -11.01 8.45 -5.29
N VAL A 41 -10.32 9.58 -5.35
CA VAL A 41 -9.09 9.74 -6.09
C VAL A 41 -8.08 8.95 -5.27
N TYR A 42 -7.64 7.82 -5.80
CA TYR A 42 -6.39 7.21 -5.35
C TYR A 42 -5.31 8.27 -5.60
N GLY A 43 -5.00 9.05 -4.56
CA GLY A 43 -3.86 9.94 -4.59
C GLY A 43 -2.57 9.13 -4.67
N PRO A 44 -1.46 9.74 -5.09
CA PRO A 44 -0.16 9.12 -4.89
C PRO A 44 -0.06 8.69 -3.42
N HIS A 45 0.42 7.47 -3.19
CA HIS A 45 0.63 6.99 -1.84
C HIS A 45 1.45 8.04 -1.10
N ALA A 46 0.97 8.47 0.08
CA ALA A 46 1.77 9.31 0.94
C ALA A 46 3.12 8.62 1.15
N GLU A 47 4.21 9.37 1.00
CA GLU A 47 5.55 8.87 1.28
C GLU A 47 5.63 8.54 2.77
N CYS A 48 5.31 7.30 3.10
CA CYS A 48 5.49 6.79 4.44
C CYS A 48 7.00 6.72 4.69
N VAL A 49 7.47 7.51 5.65
CA VAL A 49 8.84 7.39 6.16
C VAL A 49 9.01 5.95 6.65
N GLY A 50 9.79 5.16 5.91
CA GLY A 50 10.01 3.75 6.23
C GLY A 50 10.74 3.61 7.57
N LYS A 51 10.57 2.47 8.25
CA LYS A 51 11.25 2.18 9.53
C LYS A 51 12.79 2.23 9.45
N LEU A 52 13.34 2.16 8.24
CA LEU A 52 14.76 2.22 7.94
C LEU A 52 15.24 3.61 7.53
N ALA A 53 14.34 4.59 7.36
CA ALA A 53 14.70 5.94 6.96
C ALA A 53 15.76 6.59 7.87
N PRO A 54 15.76 6.40 9.21
CA PRO A 54 16.82 6.93 10.07
C PRO A 54 18.21 6.30 9.81
N PHE A 55 18.26 5.08 9.26
CA PHE A 55 19.50 4.31 9.08
C PHE A 55 19.98 4.24 7.62
N GLU A 56 19.21 4.81 6.68
CA GLU A 56 19.49 4.70 5.25
C GLU A 56 20.82 5.35 4.86
N ALA A 57 21.12 6.54 5.41
CA ALA A 57 22.39 7.22 5.16
C ALA A 57 23.59 6.39 5.63
N PHE A 58 23.49 5.80 6.83
CA PHE A 58 24.52 4.93 7.38
C PHE A 58 24.74 3.69 6.50
N LEU A 59 23.66 3.04 6.07
CA LEU A 59 23.72 1.85 5.20
C LEU A 59 24.41 2.13 3.87
N ARG A 60 24.02 3.24 3.20
CA ARG A 60 24.62 3.62 1.91
C ARG A 60 26.11 3.86 2.05
N GLN A 61 26.53 4.62 3.07
CA GLN A 61 27.94 4.88 3.34
C GLN A 61 28.73 3.59 3.61
N ARG A 62 28.15 2.63 4.35
CA ARG A 62 28.81 1.34 4.63
C ARG A 62 28.95 0.47 3.38
N VAL A 63 27.93 0.43 2.52
CA VAL A 63 27.97 -0.30 1.25
C VAL A 63 29.00 0.29 0.30
N ASP A 64 29.07 1.62 0.21
CA ASP A 64 30.04 2.31 -0.65
C ASP A 64 31.47 2.11 -0.16
N ALA A 65 31.71 2.21 1.16
CA ALA A 65 33.02 1.97 1.75
C ALA A 65 33.50 0.52 1.62
N ALA A 66 32.59 -0.43 1.43
CA ALA A 66 32.94 -1.85 1.27
C ALA A 66 33.42 -2.20 -0.13
N ARG A 67 33.05 -1.41 -1.15
CA ARG A 67 33.36 -1.74 -2.55
C ARG A 67 34.87 -1.86 -2.76
N PRO A 68 35.35 -2.89 -3.49
CA PRO A 68 34.59 -3.86 -4.29
C PRO A 68 34.06 -5.09 -3.53
N HIS A 69 34.33 -5.19 -2.23
CA HIS A 69 33.92 -6.31 -1.39
C HIS A 69 32.45 -6.15 -0.96
N TRP A 70 31.76 -7.28 -0.79
CA TRP A 70 30.36 -7.29 -0.38
C TRP A 70 30.23 -7.53 1.12
N ILE A 71 29.45 -6.69 1.81
CA ILE A 71 29.08 -6.91 3.21
C ILE A 71 27.77 -7.70 3.26
N PRO A 72 27.72 -8.86 3.95
CA PRO A 72 26.48 -9.61 4.09
C PRO A 72 25.43 -8.82 4.88
N ALA A 73 24.17 -8.91 4.46
CA ALA A 73 23.04 -8.21 5.09
C ALA A 73 22.92 -8.46 6.60
N ILE A 74 23.33 -9.65 7.07
CA ILE A 74 23.33 -10.02 8.49
C ILE A 74 24.31 -9.15 9.28
N ALA A 75 25.45 -8.77 8.71
CA ALA A 75 26.41 -7.89 9.37
C ALA A 75 25.85 -6.47 9.51
N LEU A 76 25.24 -5.93 8.45
CA LEU A 76 24.56 -4.63 8.49
C LEU A 76 23.41 -4.61 9.50
N LEU A 77 22.62 -5.69 9.56
CA LEU A 77 21.55 -5.87 10.54
C LEU A 77 22.07 -5.83 11.98
N ARG A 78 23.21 -6.48 12.26
CA ARG A 78 23.84 -6.45 13.60
C ARG A 78 24.30 -5.05 13.97
N GLU A 79 24.82 -4.29 13.02
CA GLU A 79 25.27 -2.91 13.24
C GLU A 79 24.12 -1.97 13.54
N ILE A 80 23.04 -2.04 12.75
CA ILE A 80 21.86 -1.19 12.96
C ILE A 80 21.14 -1.55 14.28
N ARG A 81 21.11 -2.84 14.66
CA ARG A 81 20.61 -3.24 16.00
C ARG A 81 21.43 -2.63 17.13
N LYS A 82 22.76 -2.57 17.01
CA LYS A 82 23.62 -1.90 18.00
C LYS A 82 23.36 -0.38 18.07
N GLN A 83 22.94 0.23 16.97
CA GLN A 83 22.54 1.64 16.90
C GLN A 83 21.13 1.91 17.44
N GLY A 84 20.46 0.90 18.01
CA GLY A 84 19.15 1.06 18.65
C GLY A 84 17.97 0.76 17.74
N TRP A 85 18.16 0.05 16.63
CA TRP A 85 17.03 -0.41 15.82
C TRP A 85 16.32 -1.59 16.47
N GLU A 86 15.27 -1.27 17.23
CA GLU A 86 14.35 -2.24 17.80
C GLU A 86 13.31 -2.68 16.76
N ILE A 87 13.60 -3.77 16.06
CA ILE A 87 12.58 -4.46 15.28
C ILE A 87 11.73 -5.26 16.26
N ALA A 88 10.43 -5.05 16.25
CA ALA A 88 9.51 -5.99 16.86
C ALA A 88 9.76 -7.40 16.26
N PRO A 89 9.92 -8.46 17.07
CA PRO A 89 10.47 -9.76 16.65
C PRO A 89 9.64 -10.53 15.59
N TYR A 90 8.45 -10.04 15.24
CA TYR A 90 7.54 -10.69 14.28
C TYR A 90 7.76 -10.32 12.80
N LEU A 91 8.70 -9.42 12.45
CA LEU A 91 8.92 -8.98 11.06
C LEU A 91 10.17 -9.57 10.38
N THR A 92 10.88 -10.49 11.03
CA THR A 92 12.11 -11.10 10.50
C THR A 92 11.91 -11.94 9.24
N THR A 93 10.65 -12.20 8.84
CA THR A 93 10.30 -13.09 7.72
C THR A 93 10.37 -12.44 6.33
N HIS A 94 10.68 -11.14 6.21
CA HIS A 94 10.64 -10.44 4.92
C HIS A 94 11.87 -9.57 4.59
N LEU A 95 13.08 -10.00 4.98
CA LEU A 95 14.32 -9.46 4.43
C LEU A 95 14.78 -10.28 3.21
N ARG A 96 13.94 -10.28 2.18
CA ARG A 96 14.32 -10.64 0.79
C ARG A 96 13.95 -9.42 -0.05
N CYS A 97 14.89 -8.94 -0.86
CA CYS A 97 14.87 -7.72 -1.67
C CYS A 97 15.51 -6.47 -0.99
N ILE A 98 16.83 -6.52 -0.83
CA ILE A 98 17.75 -5.53 -1.41
C ILE A 98 18.80 -6.32 -2.17
#